data_AF-A0A843LP13-F1
#
_entry.id   AF-A0A843LP13-F1
#
_cell.length_a   1.000
_cell.length_b   1.000
_cell.length_c   1.000
_cell.angle_alpha   90.00
_cell.angle_beta   90.00
_cell.angle_gamma   90.00
#
_symmetry.space_group_name_H-M   'P 1'
#
loop_
_entity.id
_entity.type
_entity.pdbx_description
1 polymer ?
#
loop_
_entity_poly.entity_id
_entity_poly.type
_entity_poly.pdbx_seq_one_letter_code
_entity_poly.pdbx_strand_id
1 'polypeptide(L)'
;ALNPPEMLAFLIWMGIGVMLSTFAVPLLAGLYWRRATRMGAIVSMAAGLVSAGIFGAYYQYVAKLPLHFSFYAVIISCIAMIIVSLCTKQTSEKVLDETKTGWYIRCP
;
A
#
# COMPACT_ATOMS: atom_id res chain seq x y z
N ALA A 1 -8.46 -28.13 -8.49
CA ALA A 1 -9.94 -28.16 -8.52
C ALA A 1 -10.42 -26.95 -9.31
N LEU A 2 -11.25 -27.15 -10.34
CA LEU A 2 -11.63 -26.10 -11.29
C LEU A 2 -12.71 -25.12 -10.76
N ASN A 3 -13.27 -25.38 -9.58
CA ASN A 3 -14.22 -24.48 -8.90
C ASN A 3 -13.81 -24.34 -7.41
N PRO A 4 -13.05 -23.31 -7.02
CA PRO A 4 -12.89 -23.00 -5.61
C PRO A 4 -14.27 -22.66 -5.02
N PRO A 5 -14.61 -23.17 -3.82
CA PRO A 5 -15.79 -22.74 -3.08
C PRO A 5 -15.88 -21.21 -3.02
N GLU A 6 -17.06 -20.64 -3.24
CA GLU A 6 -17.26 -19.18 -3.33
C GLU A 6 -16.69 -18.43 -2.11
N MET A 7 -16.80 -19.01 -0.92
CA MET A 7 -16.24 -18.46 0.31
C MET A 7 -14.70 -18.40 0.30
N LEU A 8 -14.02 -19.40 -0.28
CA LEU A 8 -12.57 -19.38 -0.41
C LEU A 8 -12.13 -18.31 -1.43
N ALA A 9 -12.83 -18.21 -2.57
CA ALA A 9 -12.55 -17.17 -3.54
C ALA A 9 -12.73 -15.76 -2.94
N PHE A 10 -13.81 -15.53 -2.19
CA PHE A 10 -14.04 -14.29 -1.47
C PHE A 10 -12.91 -13.95 -0.48
N LEU A 11 -12.51 -14.92 0.36
CA LEU A 11 -11.46 -14.73 1.35
C LEU A 11 -10.12 -14.38 0.71
N ILE A 12 -9.78 -15.05 -0.40
CA ILE A 12 -8.55 -14.79 -1.17
C ILE A 12 -8.57 -13.37 -1.74
N TRP A 13 -9.66 -12.97 -2.40
CA TRP A 13 -9.77 -11.62 -2.98
C TRP A 13 -9.74 -10.53 -1.92
N MET A 14 -10.36 -10.77 -0.76
CA MET A 14 -10.33 -9.85 0.37
C MET A 14 -8.91 -9.72 0.93
N GLY A 15 -8.21 -10.84 1.16
CA GLY A 15 -6.83 -10.85 1.63
C GLY A 15 -5.87 -10.14 0.67
N ILE A 16 -5.97 -10.42 -0.63
CA ILE A 16 -5.17 -9.74 -1.67
C ILE A 16 -5.46 -8.24 -1.67
N GLY A 17 -6.73 -7.84 -1.58
CA GLY A 17 -7.13 -6.43 -1.55
C GLY A 17 -6.51 -5.68 -0.38
N VAL A 18 -6.56 -6.24 0.82
CA VAL A 18 -5.98 -5.65 2.04
C VAL A 18 -4.45 -5.63 1.97
N MET A 19 -3.82 -6.70 1.47
CA MET A 19 -2.37 -6.73 1.30
C MET A 19 -1.88 -5.66 0.32
N LEU A 20 -2.58 -5.49 -0.81
CA LEU A 20 -2.23 -4.47 -1.80
C LEU A 20 -2.40 -3.06 -1.24
N SER A 21 -3.49 -2.76 -0.54
CA SER A 21 -3.70 -1.42 0.05
C SER A 21 -2.69 -1.08 1.14
N THR A 22 -2.23 -2.08 1.88
CA THR A 22 -1.31 -1.90 3.00
C THR A 22 0.15 -1.83 2.55
N PHE A 23 0.59 -2.76 1.69
CA PHE A 23 2.01 -2.97 1.41
C PHE A 23 2.48 -2.49 0.04
N ALA A 24 1.62 -2.44 -0.99
CA ALA A 24 2.08 -2.18 -2.36
C ALA A 24 2.71 -0.79 -2.49
N VAL A 25 2.03 0.23 -1.96
CA VAL A 25 2.48 1.63 -2.00
C VAL A 25 3.84 1.82 -1.31
N PRO A 26 4.01 1.52 0.00
CA PRO A 26 5.27 1.74 0.69
C PRO A 26 6.41 0.89 0.13
N LEU A 27 6.13 -0.31 -0.38
CA LEU A 27 7.15 -1.18 -0.97
C LEU A 27 7.67 -0.61 -2.29
N LEU A 28 6.77 -0.23 -3.21
CA LEU A 28 7.15 0.39 -4.47
C LEU A 28 7.85 1.74 -4.26
N ALA A 29 7.33 2.55 -3.33
CA ALA A 29 7.94 3.82 -2.96
C ALA A 29 9.34 3.62 -2.34
N GLY A 30 9.51 2.67 -1.42
CA GLY A 30 10.80 2.39 -0.80
C GLY A 30 11.86 1.88 -1.79
N LEU A 31 11.44 1.20 -2.87
CA LEU A 31 12.35 0.67 -3.88
C LEU A 31 12.76 1.73 -4.92
N TYR A 32 11.79 2.50 -5.43
CA TYR A 32 12.01 3.37 -6.59
C TYR A 32 12.07 4.87 -6.25
N TRP A 33 11.54 5.29 -5.10
CA TRP A 33 11.47 6.69 -4.71
C TRP A 33 12.45 7.01 -3.57
N ARG A 34 13.58 7.65 -3.90
CA ARG A 34 14.63 8.03 -2.93
C ARG A 34 14.15 8.92 -1.79
N ARG A 35 13.01 9.58 -1.97
CA ARG A 35 12.38 10.42 -0.95
C ARG A 35 11.48 9.63 0.01
N ALA A 36 11.19 8.36 -0.26
CA ALA A 36 10.43 7.53 0.65
C ALA A 36 11.08 7.50 2.04
N THR A 37 10.30 7.82 3.07
CA THR A 37 10.77 7.83 4.46
C THR A 37 10.18 6.66 5.24
N ARG A 38 10.88 6.23 6.29
CA ARG A 38 10.37 5.19 7.21
C ARG A 38 9.03 5.59 7.83
N MET A 39 8.91 6.85 8.25
CA MET A 39 7.67 7.37 8.84
C MET A 39 6.53 7.39 7.80
N GLY A 40 6.81 7.83 6.57
CA GLY A 40 5.83 7.78 5.48
C GLY A 40 5.35 6.35 5.21
N ALA A 41 6.27 5.39 5.18
CA ALA A 41 5.93 3.99 4.98
C ALA A 41 4.98 3.47 6.08
N ILE A 42 5.32 3.67 7.36
CA ILE A 42 4.50 3.20 8.48
C ILE A 42 3.10 3.84 8.46
N VAL A 43 3.03 5.16 8.26
CA VAL A 43 1.74 5.87 8.22
C VAL A 43 0.91 5.43 7.01
N SER A 44 1.53 5.21 5.85
CA SER A 44 0.83 4.70 4.66
C SER A 44 0.26 3.30 4.87
N MET A 45 1.03 2.40 5.50
CA MET A 45 0.57 1.06 5.84
C MET A 45 -0.63 1.12 6.79
N ALA A 46 -0.54 1.90 7.86
CA ALA A 46 -1.63 2.05 8.82
C ALA A 46 -2.88 2.66 8.15
N ALA A 47 -2.71 3.71 7.35
CA ALA A 47 -3.81 4.35 6.63
C ALA A 47 -4.46 3.39 5.62
N GLY A 48 -3.66 2.61 4.88
CA GLY A 48 -4.13 1.60 3.93
C GLY A 48 -4.90 0.45 4.58
N LEU A 49 -4.47 0.02 5.76
CA LEU A 49 -5.16 -1.02 6.53
C LEU A 49 -6.49 -0.52 7.11
N VAL A 50 -6.46 0.65 7.76
CA VAL A 50 -7.66 1.25 8.37
C VAL A 50 -8.70 1.58 7.32
N SER A 51 -8.30 2.18 6.21
CA SER A 51 -9.21 2.47 5.09
C SER A 51 -9.79 1.21 4.47
N ALA A 52 -8.99 0.16 4.25
CA ALA A 52 -9.50 -1.11 3.74
C ALA A 52 -10.54 -1.74 4.68
N GLY A 53 -10.34 -1.66 6.00
CA GLY A 53 -11.33 -2.10 6.98
C GLY A 53 -12.63 -1.29 6.92
N ILE A 54 -12.54 0.04 6.85
CA ILE A 54 -13.70 0.94 6.78
C ILE A 54 -14.48 0.71 5.48
N PHE A 55 -13.82 0.75 4.32
CA PHE A 55 -14.49 0.55 3.03
C PHE A 55 -14.96 -0.89 2.83
N GLY A 56 -14.25 -1.88 3.38
CA GLY A 56 -14.70 -3.28 3.38
C GLY A 56 -15.97 -3.48 4.19
N ALA A 57 -16.03 -2.89 5.39
CA ALA A 57 -17.25 -2.89 6.20
C ALA A 57 -18.40 -2.13 5.50
N TYR A 58 -18.11 -0.97 4.91
CA TYR A 58 -19.11 -0.20 4.16
C TYR A 58 -19.68 -0.98 2.97
N TYR A 59 -18.82 -1.68 2.23
CA TYR A 59 -19.22 -2.53 1.10
C TYR A 59 -20.15 -3.67 1.52
N GLN A 60 -19.89 -4.27 2.70
CA GLN A 60 -20.69 -5.39 3.20
C GLN A 60 -22.03 -4.95 3.82
N TYR A 61 -22.04 -3.84 4.56
CA TYR A 61 -23.19 -3.47 5.40
C TYR A 61 -24.01 -2.28 4.91
N VAL A 62 -23.48 -1.43 4.03
CA VAL A 62 -24.15 -0.16 3.65
C VAL A 62 -24.53 -0.17 2.17
N ALA A 63 -23.55 -0.21 1.28
CA ALA A 63 -23.81 -0.15 -0.15
C ALA A 63 -22.63 -0.73 -0.93
N LYS A 64 -22.95 -1.43 -2.02
CA LYS A 64 -21.93 -1.88 -2.98
C LYS A 64 -21.34 -0.66 -3.68
N LEU A 65 -20.05 -0.45 -3.47
CA LEU A 65 -19.27 0.58 -4.14
C LEU A 65 -19.09 0.21 -5.63
N PRO A 66 -18.96 1.21 -6.53
CA PRO A 66 -18.76 0.97 -7.95
C PRO A 66 -17.40 0.33 -8.28
N LEU A 67 -16.42 0.50 -7.37
CA LEU A 67 -15.09 -0.12 -7.45
C LEU A 67 -14.84 -0.95 -6.19
N HIS A 68 -13.93 -1.92 -6.30
CA HIS A 68 -13.50 -2.72 -5.16
C HIS A 68 -12.92 -1.84 -4.05
N PHE A 69 -13.29 -2.11 -2.79
CA PHE A 69 -12.94 -1.28 -1.63
C PHE A 69 -11.42 -1.03 -1.49
N SER A 70 -10.60 -1.99 -1.93
CA SER A 70 -9.14 -1.86 -1.89
C SER A 70 -8.60 -0.72 -2.73
N PHE A 71 -9.30 -0.31 -3.81
CA PHE A 71 -8.85 0.78 -4.67
C PHE A 71 -8.81 2.11 -3.92
N TYR A 72 -9.88 2.42 -3.17
CA TYR A 72 -9.94 3.61 -2.32
C TYR A 72 -8.87 3.58 -1.22
N ALA A 73 -8.64 2.40 -0.64
CA ALA A 73 -7.63 2.21 0.39
C ALA A 73 -6.19 2.41 -0.14
N VAL A 74 -5.89 1.92 -1.35
CA VAL A 74 -4.62 2.15 -2.04
C VAL A 74 -4.40 3.64 -2.30
N ILE A 75 -5.43 4.37 -2.75
CA ILE A 75 -5.32 5.83 -3.00
C ILE A 75 -4.97 6.56 -1.71
N ILE A 76 -5.66 6.25 -0.61
CA ILE A 76 -5.40 6.87 0.70
C ILE A 76 -3.99 6.54 1.19
N SER A 77 -3.56 5.29 1.07
CA SER A 77 -2.20 4.85 1.39
C SER A 77 -1.15 5.62 0.57
N CYS A 78 -1.39 5.81 -0.74
CA CYS A 78 -0.53 6.57 -1.63
C CYS A 78 -0.40 8.03 -1.21
N ILE A 79 -1.53 8.69 -0.94
CA ILE A 79 -1.55 10.08 -0.47
C ILE A 79 -0.81 10.22 0.86
N ALA A 80 -1.06 9.31 1.81
CA ALA A 80 -0.38 9.30 3.10
C ALA A 80 1.15 9.11 2.94
N MET A 81 1.57 8.19 2.07
CA MET A 81 2.98 7.96 1.76
C MET A 81 3.65 9.22 1.22
N ILE A 82 3.01 9.90 0.28
CA ILE A 82 3.53 11.10 -0.35
C ILE A 82 3.62 12.24 0.68
N ILE A 83 2.51 12.58 1.34
CA ILE A 83 2.43 13.71 2.27
C ILE A 83 3.42 13.53 3.42
N VAL A 84 3.39 12.38 4.10
CA VAL A 84 4.23 12.17 5.28
C VAL A 84 5.69 12.08 4.89
N SER A 85 6.03 11.46 3.75
CA SER A 85 7.40 11.51 3.25
C SER A 85 7.82 12.93 2.90
N LEU A 86 6.89 13.83 2.53
CA LEU A 86 7.20 15.25 2.31
C LEU A 86 7.40 16.06 3.57
N CYS A 87 6.69 15.73 4.63
CA CYS A 87 6.79 16.45 5.89
C CYS A 87 7.88 15.92 6.83
N THR A 88 8.50 14.77 6.53
CA THR A 88 9.48 14.12 7.41
C THR A 88 10.90 14.19 6.85
N LYS A 89 11.88 13.98 7.75
CA LYS A 89 13.29 14.03 7.40
C LYS A 89 13.62 12.92 6.40
N GLN A 90 14.31 13.29 5.33
CA GLN A 90 14.76 12.36 4.30
C GLN A 90 15.75 11.33 4.88
N THR A 91 15.67 10.10 4.37
CA THR A 91 16.66 9.04 4.63
C THR A 91 18.04 9.48 4.13
N SER A 92 19.10 9.10 4.84
CA SER A 92 20.47 9.47 4.46
C SER A 92 20.85 8.90 3.09
N GLU A 93 21.55 9.70 2.29
CA GLU A 93 21.98 9.29 0.94
C GLU A 93 22.86 8.04 0.97
N LYS A 94 23.74 7.91 1.97
CA LYS A 94 24.56 6.72 2.18
C LYS A 94 23.73 5.43 2.22
N VAL A 95 22.62 5.42 2.98
CA VAL A 95 21.76 4.24 3.07
C VAL A 95 21.06 3.98 1.75
N LEU A 96 20.55 5.04 1.09
CA LEU A 96 19.87 4.90 -0.20
C LEU A 96 20.79 4.34 -1.29
N ASP A 97 22.09 4.67 -1.25
CA ASP A 97 23.08 4.18 -2.20
C ASP A 97 23.49 2.74 -1.89
N GLU A 98 23.69 2.39 -0.61
CA GLU A 98 23.94 1.02 -0.17
C GLU A 98 22.77 0.08 -0.53
N THR A 99 21.53 0.54 -0.43
CA THR A 99 20.33 -0.23 -0.81
C THR A 99 19.95 -0.12 -2.28
N LYS A 100 20.75 0.62 -3.09
CA LYS A 100 20.48 0.87 -4.52
C LYS A 100 19.07 1.39 -4.81
N THR A 101 18.54 2.21 -3.91
CA THR A 101 17.20 2.78 -4.03
C THR A 101 17.13 3.83 -5.13
N GLY A 102 16.16 3.70 -6.02
CA GLY A 102 15.92 4.63 -7.12
C GLY A 102 15.44 3.96 -8.41
N TRP A 103 15.15 4.77 -9.42
CA TRP A 103 14.71 4.33 -10.75
C TRP A 103 15.71 3.43 -11.48
N TYR A 104 16.98 3.51 -11.10
CA TYR A 104 18.06 2.75 -11.71
C TYR A 104 18.71 1.92 -10.63
N ILE A 105 18.31 0.65 -10.53
CA ILE A 105 19.13 -0.38 -9.91
C ILE A 105 20.39 -0.46 -10.81
N ARG A 106 21.39 0.38 -10.52
CA ARG A 106 22.67 0.30 -11.23
C ARG A 106 23.33 -1.01 -10.78
N CYS A 107 23.40 -1.98 -11.69
CA CYS A 107 24.38 -3.05 -11.55
C CYS A 107 25.78 -2.42 -11.53
N PRO A 108 26.70 -2.97 -10.72
CA PRO A 108 28.09 -2.56 -10.76
C PRO A 108 28.71 -2.79 -12.14
#